data_AF-G0AP96-F1
#
_entry.id   AF-G0AP96-F1
#
_cell.length_a   1.000
_cell.length_b   1.000
_cell.length_c   1.000
_cell.angle_alpha   90.00
_cell.angle_beta   90.00
_cell.angle_gamma   90.00
#
_symmetry.space_group_name_H-M   'P 1'
#
loop_
_entity.id
_entity.type
_entity.pdbx_description
1 polymer ?
#
loop_
_entity_poly.entity_id
_entity_poly.type
_entity_poly.pdbx_seq_one_letter_code
_entity_poly.pdbx_strand_id
1 'polypeptide(L)'
;MRADDIITEGKFSNLKLDASEHRLLDNIEKTIYNLKYGSYPEIPPLPDYNEGHFDKFFLDLGSERSRELIRLFGKVKNDHNNNFKIKCIFCIHA
;
A
#
# COMPACT_ATOMS: atom_id res chain seq x y z
N MET A 1 25.29 1.51 14.44
CA MET A 1 23.81 1.44 14.42
C MET A 1 23.35 2.28 13.24
N ARG A 2 22.79 1.68 12.17
CA ARG A 2 22.05 2.48 11.19
C ARG A 2 20.62 2.49 11.68
N ALA A 3 20.25 3.57 12.36
CA ALA A 3 18.84 3.85 12.59
C ALA A 3 18.21 3.95 11.20
N ASP A 4 17.23 3.09 10.92
CA ASP A 4 16.41 3.23 9.74
C ASP A 4 15.88 4.68 9.69
N ASP A 5 16.30 5.44 8.68
CA ASP A 5 15.94 6.84 8.51
C ASP A 5 14.41 6.91 8.39
N ILE A 6 13.75 7.27 9.49
CA ILE A 6 12.32 7.59 9.49
C ILE A 6 12.19 8.84 8.63
N ILE A 7 11.48 8.71 7.50
CA ILE A 7 11.26 9.85 6.62
C ILE A 7 10.19 10.71 7.27
N THR A 8 10.57 11.90 7.74
CA THR A 8 9.70 12.83 8.46
C THR A 8 8.98 13.83 7.56
N GLU A 9 9.27 13.82 6.26
CA GLU A 9 8.68 14.72 5.27
C GLU A 9 7.82 13.97 4.25
N GLY A 10 6.67 14.55 3.88
CA GLY A 10 5.73 14.00 2.89
C GLY A 10 4.35 13.61 3.45
N LYS A 11 3.45 13.16 2.57
CA LYS A 11 2.02 12.89 2.87
C LYS A 11 1.77 11.87 4.00
N PHE A 12 2.75 11.00 4.28
CA PHE A 12 2.66 9.94 5.27
C PHE A 12 3.59 10.14 6.48
N SER A 13 4.12 11.34 6.70
CA SER A 13 5.01 11.66 7.82
C SER A 13 4.42 11.30 9.19
N ASN A 14 3.10 11.45 9.35
CA ASN A 14 2.36 11.09 10.56
C ASN A 14 2.42 9.59 10.90
N LEU A 15 2.73 8.73 9.92
CA LEU A 15 2.80 7.28 10.11
C LEU A 15 4.16 6.82 10.62
N LYS A 16 5.19 7.69 10.62
CA LYS A 16 6.57 7.38 11.08
C LYS A 16 7.11 6.08 10.47
N LEU A 17 6.92 5.94 9.17
CA LEU A 17 7.40 4.78 8.42
C LEU A 17 8.91 4.85 8.26
N ASP A 18 9.57 3.69 8.30
CA ASP A 18 10.98 3.62 7.91
C ASP A 18 11.15 3.58 6.39
N ALA A 19 12.38 3.73 5.89
CA ALA A 19 12.66 3.76 4.45
C ALA A 19 12.17 2.51 3.69
N SER A 20 12.18 1.34 4.31
CA SER A 20 11.68 0.09 3.71
C SER A 20 10.15 0.07 3.64
N GLU A 21 9.48 0.53 4.70
CA GLU A 21 8.02 0.70 4.76
C GLU A 21 7.54 1.73 3.72
N HIS A 22 8.26 2.85 3.57
CA HIS A 22 7.97 3.84 2.51
C HIS A 22 8.06 3.24 1.10
N ARG A 23 9.11 2.45 0.82
CA ARG A 23 9.25 1.77 -0.48
C ARG A 23 8.15 0.75 -0.71
N LEU A 24 7.69 0.05 0.33
CA LEU A 24 6.57 -0.88 0.21
C LEU A 24 5.27 -0.14 -0.10
N LEU A 25 5.03 0.98 0.58
CA LEU A 25 3.85 1.80 0.34
C LEU A 25 3.77 2.34 -1.09
N ASP A 26 4.88 2.85 -1.63
CA ASP A 26 5.00 3.27 -3.05
C ASP A 26 4.74 2.11 -4.02
N ASN A 27 5.23 0.91 -3.71
CA ASN A 27 4.95 -0.28 -4.52
C ASN A 27 3.46 -0.68 -4.48
N ILE A 28 2.80 -0.53 -3.34
CA ILE A 28 1.36 -0.82 -3.20
C ILE A 28 0.58 0.19 -4.04
N GLU A 29 0.86 1.48 -3.91
CA GLU A 29 0.23 2.57 -4.66
C GLU A 29 0.37 2.34 -6.18
N LYS A 30 1.60 2.07 -6.66
CA LYS A 30 1.86 1.72 -8.08
C LYS A 30 1.13 0.47 -8.52
N THR A 31 1.04 -0.55 -7.65
CA THR A 31 0.33 -1.78 -7.99
C THR A 31 -1.14 -1.48 -8.20
N ILE A 32 -1.78 -0.75 -7.28
CA ILE A 32 -3.20 -0.43 -7.39
C ILE A 32 -3.46 0.48 -8.59
N TYR A 33 -2.60 1.46 -8.83
CA TYR A 33 -2.66 2.29 -10.04
C TYR A 33 -2.63 1.43 -11.31
N ASN A 34 -1.68 0.50 -11.40
CA ASN A 34 -1.60 -0.43 -12.52
C ASN A 34 -2.82 -1.36 -12.60
N LEU A 35 -3.41 -1.77 -11.48
CA LEU A 35 -4.64 -2.56 -11.48
C LEU A 35 -5.84 -1.78 -12.04
N LYS A 36 -5.91 -0.47 -11.77
CA LYS A 36 -6.98 0.39 -12.28
C LYS A 36 -6.81 0.71 -13.77
N TYR A 37 -5.61 1.09 -14.19
CA TYR A 37 -5.36 1.60 -15.55
C TYR A 37 -4.77 0.57 -16.51
N GLY A 38 -4.28 -0.56 -16.00
CA GLY A 38 -3.78 -1.67 -16.80
C GLY A 38 -4.87 -2.69 -17.14
N SER A 39 -4.70 -3.41 -18.25
CA SER A 39 -5.54 -4.56 -18.57
C SER A 39 -5.06 -5.80 -17.82
N TYR A 40 -5.63 -6.05 -16.64
CA TYR A 40 -5.50 -7.34 -15.95
C TYR A 40 -6.80 -8.15 -16.12
N PRO A 41 -6.89 -9.07 -17.09
CA PRO A 41 -8.12 -9.80 -17.36
C PRO A 41 -8.57 -10.72 -16.21
N GLU A 42 -7.66 -11.10 -15.32
CA GLU A 42 -7.94 -11.96 -14.16
C GLU A 42 -8.44 -11.18 -12.94
N ILE A 43 -8.49 -9.85 -13.00
CA ILE A 43 -8.71 -8.99 -11.84
C ILE A 43 -9.88 -8.07 -12.13
N PRO A 44 -10.92 -8.03 -11.27
CA PRO A 44 -12.02 -7.11 -11.44
C PRO A 44 -11.50 -5.67 -11.52
N PRO A 45 -11.98 -4.86 -12.48
CA PRO A 45 -11.65 -3.45 -12.50
C PRO A 45 -12.04 -2.81 -11.16
N LEU A 46 -11.27 -1.81 -10.73
CA LEU A 46 -11.52 -1.03 -9.52
C LEU A 46 -12.21 0.29 -9.90
N PRO A 47 -13.53 0.31 -10.19
CA PRO A 47 -14.23 1.50 -10.64
C PRO A 47 -14.20 2.63 -9.61
N ASP A 48 -14.24 2.28 -8.31
CA ASP A 48 -14.34 3.23 -7.20
C ASP A 48 -12.99 3.64 -6.60
N TYR A 49 -11.87 3.11 -7.11
CA TYR A 49 -10.56 3.50 -6.59
C TYR A 49 -10.22 4.94 -6.98
N ASN A 50 -10.00 5.78 -5.97
CA ASN A 50 -9.42 7.12 -6.09
C ASN A 50 -8.09 7.16 -5.34
N GLU A 51 -7.08 7.80 -5.90
CA GLU A 51 -5.77 8.02 -5.26
C GLU A 51 -5.94 8.72 -3.90
N GLY A 52 -6.88 9.67 -3.80
CA GLY A 52 -7.19 10.32 -2.52
C GLY A 52 -7.80 9.39 -1.46
N HIS A 53 -8.45 8.29 -1.86
CA HIS A 53 -8.97 7.29 -0.93
C HIS A 53 -7.84 6.45 -0.33
N PHE A 54 -6.81 6.15 -1.12
CA PHE A 54 -5.63 5.43 -0.65
C PHE A 54 -4.92 6.21 0.46
N ASP A 55 -4.62 7.48 0.20
CA ASP A 55 -3.93 8.34 1.17
C ASP A 55 -4.74 8.48 2.45
N LYS A 56 -6.06 8.75 2.32
CA LYS A 56 -6.96 8.86 3.46
C LYS A 56 -7.04 7.58 4.28
N PHE A 57 -7.12 6.42 3.62
CA PHE A 57 -7.21 5.12 4.29
C PHE A 57 -6.01 4.85 5.21
N PHE A 58 -4.78 5.03 4.71
CA PHE A 58 -3.57 4.81 5.53
C PHE A 58 -3.41 5.88 6.62
N LEU A 59 -3.92 7.09 6.42
CA LEU A 59 -3.92 8.12 7.46
C LEU A 59 -4.96 7.82 8.55
N ASP A 60 -6.18 7.45 8.18
CA ASP A 60 -7.29 7.13 9.12
C ASP A 60 -7.01 5.86 9.94
N LEU A 61 -6.29 4.89 9.37
CA LEU A 61 -5.82 3.69 10.09
C LEU A 61 -4.86 4.00 11.24
N GLY A 62 -4.13 5.11 11.15
CA GLY A 62 -3.10 5.50 12.09
C GLY A 62 -1.79 4.70 11.96
N SER A 63 -0.74 5.20 12.62
CA SER A 63 0.66 4.72 12.43
C SER A 63 0.82 3.20 12.62
N GLU A 64 0.30 2.64 13.72
CA GLU A 64 0.53 1.23 14.07
C GLU A 64 -0.10 0.28 13.06
N ARG A 65 -1.40 0.45 12.78
CA ARG A 65 -2.13 -0.42 11.85
C ARG A 65 -1.67 -0.25 10.41
N SER A 66 -1.36 0.98 10.01
CA SER A 66 -0.80 1.24 8.67
C SER A 66 0.53 0.54 8.46
N ARG A 67 1.44 0.59 9.45
CA ARG A 67 2.71 -0.15 9.39
C ARG A 67 2.50 -1.66 9.33
N GLU A 68 1.60 -2.20 10.15
CA GLU A 68 1.28 -3.62 10.12
C GLU A 68 0.76 -4.05 8.74
N LEU A 69 -0.16 -3.27 8.17
CA LEU A 69 -0.73 -3.54 6.86
C LEU A 69 0.31 -3.45 5.73
N ILE A 70 1.17 -2.43 5.74
CA ILE A 70 2.29 -2.28 4.79
C ILE A 70 3.22 -3.50 4.86
N ARG A 71 3.53 -3.99 6.07
CA ARG A 71 4.36 -5.19 6.27
C ARG A 71 3.66 -6.46 5.78
N LEU A 72 2.35 -6.58 6.01
CA LEU A 72 1.55 -7.70 5.48
C LEU A 72 1.61 -7.74 3.96
N PHE A 73 1.47 -6.60 3.31
CA PHE A 73 1.66 -6.47 1.86
C PHE A 73 3.09 -6.87 1.45
N GLY A 74 4.11 -6.41 2.16
CA GLY A 74 5.50 -6.81 1.91
C GLY A 74 5.73 -8.32 1.98
N LYS A 75 5.08 -9.02 2.91
CA LYS A 75 5.13 -10.50 2.99
C LYS A 75 4.45 -11.17 1.80
N VAL A 76 3.29 -10.66 1.39
CA VAL A 76 2.51 -11.24 0.28
C VAL A 76 3.19 -10.99 -1.08
N LYS A 77 3.94 -9.89 -1.24
CA LYS A 77 4.75 -9.64 -2.45
C LYS A 77 5.78 -10.75 -2.72
N ASN A 78 6.27 -11.42 -1.69
CA ASN A 78 7.18 -12.57 -1.83
C ASN A 78 6.47 -13.90 -2.16
N ASP A 79 5.15 -13.97 -2.03
CA ASP A 79 4.37 -15.23 -1.98
C ASP A 79 3.41 -15.37 -3.18
N HIS A 80 3.92 -15.26 -4.40
CA HIS A 80 3.16 -15.24 -5.67
C HIS A 80 2.35 -13.95 -5.95
N ASN A 81 2.69 -13.31 -7.08
CA ASN A 81 2.24 -11.98 -7.53
C ASN A 81 0.70 -11.80 -7.64
N ASN A 82 -0.08 -12.86 -7.89
CA ASN A 82 -1.54 -12.73 -8.01
C ASN A 82 -2.26 -12.61 -6.65
N ASN A 83 -1.74 -13.23 -5.58
CA ASN A 83 -2.35 -13.14 -4.24
C ASN A 83 -2.20 -11.73 -3.63
N PHE A 84 -1.08 -11.05 -3.96
CA PHE A 84 -0.83 -9.66 -3.60
C PHE A 84 -1.89 -8.73 -4.16
N LYS A 85 -2.21 -8.87 -5.45
CA LYS A 85 -3.20 -8.03 -6.14
C LYS A 85 -4.61 -8.21 -5.59
N ILE A 86 -5.03 -9.46 -5.32
CA ILE A 86 -6.35 -9.77 -4.74
C ILE A 86 -6.47 -9.16 -3.33
N LYS A 87 -5.44 -9.30 -2.49
CA LYS A 87 -5.44 -8.69 -1.16
C LYS A 87 -5.45 -7.16 -1.18
N CYS A 88 -4.78 -6.53 -2.16
CA CYS A 88 -4.85 -5.08 -2.34
C CYS A 88 -6.29 -4.64 -2.59
N ILE A 89 -7.01 -5.34 -3.47
CA ILE A 89 -8.40 -5.01 -3.78
C ILE A 89 -9.30 -5.17 -2.56
N PHE A 90 -9.18 -6.29 -1.84
CA PHE A 90 -10.00 -6.54 -0.65
C PHE A 90 -9.78 -5.48 0.44
N CYS A 91 -8.54 -5.02 0.65
CA CYS A 91 -8.25 -4.01 1.68
C CYS A 91 -8.79 -2.61 1.35
N ILE A 92 -9.01 -2.29 0.08
CA ILE A 92 -9.46 -0.96 -0.35
C ILE A 92 -10.99 -0.88 -0.40
N HIS A 93 -11.68 -2.03 -0.50
CA HIS A 93 -13.14 -2.14 -0.56
C HIS A 93 -13.81 -2.44 0.80
N ALA A 94 -13.04 -2.72 1.86
CA ALA A 94 -13.54 -3.01 3.21
C ALA A 94 -13.63 -1.74 4.07
#